data_AF-A0A1B8F2E7-F1
#
_entry.id   AF-A0A1B8F2E7-F1
#
_cell.length_a   1.000
_cell.length_b   1.000
_cell.length_c   1.000
_cell.angle_alpha   90.00
_cell.angle_beta   90.00
_cell.angle_gamma   90.00
#
_symmetry.space_group_name_H-M   'P 1'
#
loop_
_entity.id
_entity.type
_entity.pdbx_description
1 polymer ?
#
loop_
_entity_poly.entity_id
_entity_poly.type
_entity_poly.pdbx_seq_one_letter_code
_entity_poly.pdbx_strand_id
1 'polypeptide(L)'
;MSAVQVLKGDAPTQARSLFRQLLRQGEQFAAYNFREYATRRTRDAFREHKDEKDPRRQQELIQEGLKELQMLKRQATVSQFFQIDRLVVEGGKSGKQKGKKGDLVRQNETGWN
;
A
#
# COMPACT_ATOMS: atom_id res chain seq x y z
N MET A 1 12.14 -15.77 11.92
CA MET A 1 12.69 -15.63 10.56
C MET A 1 13.08 -14.17 10.36
N SER A 2 14.38 -13.88 10.30
CA SER A 2 14.90 -12.50 10.31
C SER A 2 14.66 -11.83 8.95
N ALA A 3 14.23 -10.57 8.94
CA ALA A 3 14.02 -9.77 7.72
C ALA A 3 15.28 -9.67 6.84
N VAL A 4 16.45 -9.90 7.43
CA VAL A 4 17.77 -9.89 6.76
C VAL A 4 17.93 -11.05 5.77
N GLN A 5 17.21 -12.18 5.94
CA GLN A 5 17.36 -13.35 5.07
C GLN A 5 16.64 -13.24 3.72
N VAL A 6 15.79 -12.21 3.52
CA VAL A 6 14.97 -12.06 2.30
C VAL A 6 15.75 -11.49 1.10
N LEU A 7 16.96 -10.97 1.32
CA LEU A 7 17.72 -10.26 0.29
C LEU A 7 19.07 -10.94 0.04
N LYS A 8 19.07 -12.08 -0.67
CA LYS A 8 20.28 -12.59 -1.36
C LYS A 8 20.33 -11.97 -2.76
N GLY A 9 21.29 -11.08 -3.01
CA GLY A 9 21.55 -10.48 -4.32
C GLY A 9 22.15 -9.08 -4.23
N ASP A 10 22.67 -8.55 -5.34
CA ASP A 10 23.26 -7.21 -5.42
C ASP A 10 22.22 -6.11 -5.14
N ALA A 11 22.66 -4.91 -4.73
CA ALA A 11 21.79 -3.78 -4.37
C ALA A 11 20.63 -3.51 -5.37
N PRO A 12 20.82 -3.57 -6.71
CA PRO A 12 19.73 -3.38 -7.67
C PRO A 12 18.63 -4.44 -7.58
N THR A 13 18.99 -5.70 -7.30
CA THR A 13 18.03 -6.79 -7.15
C THR A 13 17.23 -6.63 -5.86
N GLN A 14 17.90 -6.19 -4.79
CA GLN A 14 17.27 -5.90 -3.51
C GLN A 14 16.26 -4.76 -3.62
N ALA A 15 16.67 -3.64 -4.24
CA ALA A 15 15.81 -2.48 -4.46
C ALA A 15 14.57 -2.85 -5.28
N ARG A 16 14.71 -3.61 -6.36
CA ARG A 16 13.57 -4.07 -7.18
C ARG A 16 12.62 -5.00 -6.41
N SER A 17 13.17 -5.91 -5.60
CA SER A 17 12.36 -6.78 -4.74
C SER A 17 11.57 -5.98 -3.72
N LEU A 18 12.25 -5.05 -3.04
CA LEU A 18 11.65 -4.17 -2.03
C LEU A 18 10.54 -3.29 -2.63
N PHE A 19 10.79 -2.67 -3.78
CA PHE A 19 9.80 -1.87 -4.51
C PHE A 19 8.51 -2.65 -4.77
N ARG A 20 8.63 -3.88 -5.31
CA ARG A 20 7.47 -4.75 -5.58
C ARG A 20 6.73 -5.14 -4.31
N GLN A 21 7.47 -5.41 -3.22
CA GLN A 21 6.88 -5.77 -1.93
C GLN A 21 6.10 -4.59 -1.33
N LEU A 22 6.64 -3.38 -1.38
CA LEU A 22 5.98 -2.16 -0.90
C LEU A 22 4.70 -1.87 -1.69
N LEU A 23 4.74 -1.96 -3.03
CA LEU A 23 3.55 -1.78 -3.87
C LEU A 23 2.46 -2.80 -3.55
N ARG A 24 2.80 -4.09 -3.52
CA ARG A 24 1.84 -5.16 -3.18
C ARG A 24 1.23 -4.97 -1.80
N GLN A 25 2.03 -4.52 -0.83
CA GLN A 25 1.53 -4.26 0.51
C GLN A 25 0.63 -3.02 0.57
N GLY A 26 0.97 -1.97 -0.18
CA GLY A 26 0.16 -0.76 -0.33
C GLY A 26 -1.21 -1.04 -0.95
N GLU A 27 -1.32 -2.00 -1.86
CA GLU A 27 -2.60 -2.41 -2.45
C GLU A 27 -3.53 -3.13 -1.47
N GLN A 28 -3.01 -3.66 -0.36
CA GLN A 28 -3.81 -4.39 0.64
C GLN A 28 -4.61 -3.48 1.58
N PHE A 29 -4.42 -2.16 1.53
CA PHE A 29 -5.22 -1.25 2.35
C PHE A 29 -6.70 -1.28 1.95
N ALA A 30 -7.56 -1.29 2.95
CA ALA A 30 -9.01 -1.27 2.76
C ALA A 30 -9.50 0.03 2.12
N ALA A 31 -8.97 1.18 2.58
CA ALA A 31 -9.38 2.50 2.13
C ALA A 31 -8.57 2.97 0.91
N TYR A 32 -9.24 3.57 -0.07
CA TYR A 32 -8.63 4.04 -1.31
C TYR A 32 -7.52 5.06 -1.09
N ASN A 33 -7.76 6.06 -0.25
CA ASN A 33 -6.79 7.11 0.04
C ASN A 33 -5.45 6.54 0.52
N PHE A 34 -5.47 5.50 1.37
CA PHE A 34 -4.25 4.85 1.84
C PHE A 34 -3.58 3.99 0.77
N ARG A 35 -4.35 3.26 -0.06
CA ARG A 35 -3.78 2.52 -1.21
C ARG A 35 -3.05 3.44 -2.18
N GLU A 36 -3.70 4.54 -2.55
CA GLU A 36 -3.13 5.50 -3.51
C GLU A 36 -1.95 6.24 -2.90
N TYR A 37 -2.03 6.66 -1.64
CA TYR A 37 -0.92 7.30 -0.96
C TYR A 37 0.30 6.36 -0.87
N ALA A 38 0.11 5.12 -0.43
CA ALA A 38 1.19 4.14 -0.30
C ALA A 38 1.86 3.87 -1.67
N THR A 39 1.06 3.69 -2.72
CA THR A 39 1.52 3.50 -4.09
C THR A 39 2.33 4.70 -4.59
N ARG A 40 1.78 5.92 -4.43
CA ARG A 40 2.45 7.16 -4.85
C ARG A 40 3.75 7.39 -4.09
N ARG A 41 3.72 7.35 -2.76
CA ARG A 41 4.89 7.54 -1.90
C ARG A 41 6.00 6.55 -2.22
N THR A 42 5.67 5.28 -2.45
CA THR A 42 6.65 4.26 -2.87
C THR A 42 7.27 4.61 -4.23
N ARG A 43 6.47 5.01 -5.23
CA ARG A 43 7.00 5.39 -6.55
C ARG A 43 7.88 6.62 -6.49
N ASP A 44 7.47 7.63 -5.74
CA ASP A 44 8.20 8.89 -5.62
C ASP A 44 9.53 8.68 -4.92
N ALA A 45 9.57 7.95 -3.80
CA ALA A 45 10.81 7.64 -3.08
C ALA A 45 11.84 6.90 -3.95
N PHE A 46 11.40 5.89 -4.72
CA PHE A 46 12.29 5.13 -5.60
C PHE A 46 12.74 5.93 -6.82
N ARG A 47 11.93 6.88 -7.30
CA ARG A 47 12.31 7.80 -8.39
C ARG A 47 13.30 8.84 -7.91
N GLU A 48 13.11 9.37 -6.71
CA GLU A 48 13.99 10.35 -6.08
C GLU A 48 15.41 9.82 -5.92
N HIS A 49 15.57 8.56 -5.50
CA HIS A 49 16.87 7.93 -5.26
C HIS A 49 17.35 7.01 -6.39
N LYS A 50 16.77 7.10 -7.60
CA LYS A 50 17.07 6.16 -8.70
C LYS A 50 18.53 6.22 -9.17
N ASP A 51 19.15 7.40 -9.06
CA ASP A 51 20.51 7.69 -9.57
C ASP A 51 21.55 7.76 -8.43
N GLU A 52 21.20 7.29 -7.22
CA GLU A 52 22.12 7.24 -6.09
C GLU A 52 23.30 6.31 -6.40
N LYS A 53 24.53 6.81 -6.22
CA LYS A 53 25.77 6.11 -6.56
C LYS A 53 26.56 5.67 -5.34
N ASP A 54 26.33 6.28 -4.17
CA ASP A 54 27.01 5.89 -2.94
C ASP A 54 26.46 4.55 -2.42
N PRO A 55 27.27 3.47 -2.37
CA PRO A 55 26.84 2.17 -1.87
C PRO A 55 26.36 2.21 -0.41
N ARG A 56 26.94 3.08 0.43
CA ARG A 56 26.51 3.23 1.83
C ARG A 56 25.11 3.81 1.89
N ARG A 57 24.87 4.88 1.13
CA ARG A 57 23.56 5.51 1.05
C ARG A 57 22.50 4.58 0.48
N GLN A 58 22.83 3.80 -0.56
CA GLN A 58 21.93 2.76 -1.09
C GLN A 58 21.53 1.75 -0.02
N GLN A 59 22.49 1.30 0.81
CA GLN A 59 22.21 0.35 1.88
C GLN A 59 21.31 0.95 2.97
N GLU A 60 21.54 2.21 3.35
CA GLU A 60 20.68 2.94 4.29
C GLU A 60 19.24 3.02 3.78
N LEU A 61 19.05 3.40 2.51
CA LEU A 61 17.74 3.51 1.87
C LEU A 61 17.02 2.14 1.80
N ILE A 62 17.75 1.06 1.53
CA ILE A 62 17.19 -0.30 1.56
C ILE A 62 16.72 -0.65 2.98
N GLN A 63 17.53 -0.33 4.00
CA GLN A 63 17.15 -0.59 5.40
C GLN A 63 15.94 0.22 5.83
N GLU A 64 15.86 1.49 5.41
CA GLU A 64 14.71 2.35 5.64
C GLU A 64 13.45 1.77 4.99
N GLY A 65 13.51 1.41 3.70
CA GLY A 65 12.36 0.81 3.01
C GLY A 65 11.94 -0.54 3.60
N LEU A 66 12.86 -1.33 4.17
CA LEU A 66 12.52 -2.55 4.92
C LEU A 66 11.74 -2.24 6.20
N LYS A 67 12.09 -1.17 6.92
CA LYS A 67 11.33 -0.70 8.09
C LYS A 67 9.95 -0.20 7.68
N GLU A 68 9.87 0.56 6.59
CA GLU A 68 8.59 1.02 6.02
C GLU A 68 7.71 -0.18 5.61
N LEU A 69 8.27 -1.21 4.97
CA LEU A 69 7.53 -2.41 4.58
C LEU A 69 6.92 -3.12 5.78
N GLN A 70 7.65 -3.23 6.90
CA GLN A 70 7.11 -3.80 8.13
C GLN A 70 5.97 -2.95 8.70
N MET A 71 6.09 -1.63 8.62
CA MET A 71 5.03 -0.70 9.05
C MET A 71 3.79 -0.86 8.16
N LEU A 72 3.94 -0.83 6.84
CA LEU A 72 2.88 -1.04 5.86
C LEU A 72 2.15 -2.38 6.08
N LYS A 73 2.88 -3.46 6.39
CA LYS A 73 2.27 -4.76 6.75
C LYS A 73 1.36 -4.66 7.96
N ARG A 74 1.81 -4.01 9.04
CA ARG A 74 0.99 -3.82 10.25
C ARG A 74 -0.24 -2.95 9.96
N GLN A 75 -0.04 -1.83 9.27
CA GLN A 75 -1.11 -0.88 8.98
C GLN A 75 -2.15 -1.44 8.00
N ALA A 76 -1.74 -2.21 7.00
CA ALA A 76 -2.68 -2.88 6.10
C ALA A 76 -3.57 -3.88 6.87
N THR A 77 -2.98 -4.69 7.75
CA THR A 77 -3.73 -5.61 8.62
C THR A 77 -4.69 -4.87 9.54
N VAL A 78 -4.25 -3.78 10.19
CA VAL A 78 -5.14 -2.94 11.01
C VAL A 78 -6.28 -2.35 10.18
N SER A 79 -5.99 -1.87 8.96
CA SER A 79 -7.00 -1.30 8.06
C SER A 79 -8.10 -2.30 7.71
N GLN A 80 -7.79 -3.60 7.70
CA GLN A 80 -8.74 -4.67 7.43
C GLN A 80 -9.71 -4.93 8.60
N PHE A 81 -9.35 -4.56 9.84
CA PHE A 81 -10.24 -4.63 10.99
C PHE A 81 -11.18 -3.43 11.09
N PHE A 82 -10.73 -2.26 10.62
CA PHE A 82 -11.48 -1.01 10.66
C PHE A 82 -11.93 -0.57 9.26
N GLN A 83 -12.47 -1.51 8.47
CA GLN A 83 -13.05 -1.17 7.18
C GLN A 83 -14.31 -0.35 7.41
N ILE A 84 -14.19 0.97 7.28
CA ILE A 84 -15.32 1.88 7.18
C ILE A 84 -15.90 1.72 5.77
N ASP A 85 -17.20 2.02 5.61
CA ASP A 85 -17.84 2.09 4.31
C ASP A 85 -16.97 2.76 3.25
N ARG A 86 -16.99 2.22 2.04
CA ARG A 86 -16.26 2.79 0.90
C ARG A 86 -16.61 4.26 0.69
N LEU A 87 -15.59 5.05 0.34
CA LEU A 87 -15.76 6.45 -0.01
C LEU A 87 -16.60 6.61 -1.29
N VAL A 88 -17.20 7.79 -1.49
CA VAL A 88 -18.01 8.10 -2.69
C VAL A 88 -17.22 7.88 -3.99
N VAL A 89 -15.91 8.17 -3.95
CA VAL A 89 -14.98 7.98 -5.09
C VAL A 89 -14.66 6.51 -5.39
N GLU A 90 -15.00 5.60 -4.50
CA GLU A 90 -14.80 4.15 -4.66
C GLU A 90 -16.06 3.44 -5.15
N GLY A 91 -17.22 4.09 -5.06
CA GLY A 91 -18.44 3.65 -5.70
C GLY A 91 -18.39 4.03 -7.17
N GLY A 92 -18.52 3.07 -8.08
CA GLY A 92 -18.80 3.38 -9.48
C GLY A 92 -20.07 4.23 -9.62
N LYS A 93 -20.46 4.65 -10.84
CA LYS A 93 -21.62 5.52 -11.12
C LYS A 93 -22.94 5.21 -10.38
N SER A 94 -23.12 3.99 -9.85
CA SER A 94 -24.31 3.57 -9.12
C SER A 94 -24.18 3.61 -7.58
N GLY A 95 -23.03 3.92 -7.00
CA GLY A 95 -22.80 3.86 -5.54
C GLY A 95 -22.96 2.45 -4.91
N LYS A 96 -23.14 1.42 -5.74
CA LYS A 96 -23.38 0.03 -5.31
C LYS A 96 -22.06 -0.73 -5.21
N GLN A 97 -21.89 -1.46 -4.12
CA GLN A 97 -20.79 -2.42 -3.94
C GLN A 97 -20.96 -3.58 -4.95
N LYS A 98 -20.17 -3.57 -6.02
CA LYS A 98 -20.08 -4.70 -6.95
C LYS A 98 -19.06 -5.71 -6.42
N GLY A 99 -19.46 -6.64 -5.56
CA GLY A 99 -18.59 -7.73 -5.11
C GLY A 99 -19.28 -8.71 -4.16
N LYS A 100 -18.92 -10.01 -4.23
CA LYS A 100 -19.42 -11.10 -3.37
C LYS A 100 -18.81 -11.08 -1.96
N LYS A 101 -18.88 -9.95 -1.24
CA LYS A 101 -18.51 -9.89 0.18
C LYS A 101 -19.50 -8.97 0.90
N GLY A 102 -20.37 -9.60 1.69
CA GLY A 102 -21.15 -9.03 2.79
C GLY A 102 -21.81 -7.69 2.50
N ASP A 103 -23.07 -7.73 2.08
CA ASP A 103 -23.89 -6.60 1.68
C ASP A 103 -23.96 -5.50 2.76
N LEU A 104 -23.29 -4.37 2.51
CA LEU A 104 -23.70 -3.07 3.05
C LEU A 104 -24.29 -2.27 1.89
N VAL A 105 -25.57 -2.50 1.64
CA VAL A 105 -26.37 -1.68 0.73
C VAL A 105 -26.67 -0.38 1.48
N ARG A 106 -26.13 0.75 0.99
CA ARG A 106 -26.64 2.05 1.41
C ARG A 106 -28.07 2.17 0.91
N GLN A 107 -29.03 1.92 1.81
CA GLN A 107 -30.42 2.24 1.59
C GLN A 107 -30.50 3.77 1.65
N ASN A 108 -30.62 4.41 0.48
CA ASN A 108 -30.96 5.82 0.45
C ASN A 108 -32.38 5.95 0.99
N GLU A 109 -32.54 6.25 2.27
CA GLU A 109 -33.77 6.84 2.81
C GLU A 109 -33.83 8.31 2.37
N THR A 110 -33.87 8.57 1.07
CA THR A 110 -34.37 9.85 0.59
C THR A 110 -35.89 9.74 0.52
N GLY A 111 -36.52 9.87 1.69
CA GLY A 111 -37.93 10.20 1.76
C GLY A 111 -38.07 11.71 1.78
N TRP A 112 -38.62 12.29 0.71
CA TRP A 112 -39.38 13.55 0.71
C TRP A 112 -40.31 13.50 -0.52
N ASN A 113 -41.59 13.18 -0.27
CA ASN A 113 -42.71 13.60 -1.12
C ASN A 113 -43.18 14.96 -0.61
#